data_AF-A0A892ZQR3-F1
#
_entry.id   AF-A0A892ZQR3-F1
#
_cell.length_a   1.000
_cell.length_b   1.000
_cell.length_c   1.000
_cell.angle_alpha   90.00
_cell.angle_beta   90.00
_cell.angle_gamma   90.00
#
_symmetry.space_group_name_H-M   'P 1'
#
loop_
_entity.id
_entity.type
_entity.pdbx_description
1 polymer ?
#
loop_
_entity_poly.entity_id
_entity_poly.type
_entity_poly.pdbx_seq_one_letter_code
_entity_poly.pdbx_strand_id
1 'polypeptide(L)'
;MFARNSRYLGFTLMEMMLVLAILAIVAAIAWPSYQNHVRQTRLNEAKSALLNNSQALERFYSQNHRFKTNSTTWMPLPITETAHFCLRLQGNPRGTNSDSIYTLKAVAFNPEQEPRIIKISQDLTVMVCEESSSRCSESTPFFTGGSSVDKRCKIIGTA
;
A
#
# COMPACT_ATOMS: atom_id res chain seq x y z
N MET A 1 14.53 3.11 69.85
CA MET A 1 14.01 3.34 68.48
C MET A 1 14.43 2.15 67.63
N PHE A 2 13.53 1.19 67.39
CA PHE A 2 13.86 -0.06 66.69
C PHE A 2 13.93 0.21 65.18
N ALA A 3 15.12 0.08 64.60
CA ALA A 3 15.33 0.15 63.15
C ALA A 3 14.70 -1.07 62.49
N ARG A 4 13.61 -0.86 61.74
CA ARG A 4 12.92 -1.90 60.98
C ARG A 4 13.74 -2.21 59.73
N ASN A 5 14.46 -3.33 59.75
CA ASN A 5 15.25 -3.78 58.60
C ASN A 5 14.30 -4.24 57.49
N SER A 6 14.10 -3.41 56.47
CA SER A 6 13.31 -3.76 55.30
C SER A 6 14.11 -4.74 54.45
N ARG A 7 13.77 -6.03 54.52
CA ARG A 7 14.31 -7.03 53.58
C ARG A 7 13.79 -6.70 52.20
N TYR A 8 14.66 -6.17 51.34
CA TYR A 8 14.39 -6.08 49.91
C TYR A 8 14.19 -7.50 49.38
N LEU A 9 12.96 -7.86 49.03
CA LEU A 9 12.64 -9.05 48.26
C LEU A 9 13.10 -8.78 46.82
N GLY A 10 14.34 -9.16 46.50
CA GLY A 10 14.90 -9.05 45.16
C GLY A 10 14.56 -10.26 44.30
N PHE A 11 14.35 -10.03 43.00
CA PHE A 11 14.23 -11.08 41.99
C PHE A 11 15.52 -11.89 41.90
N THR A 12 15.40 -13.21 41.73
CA THR A 12 16.58 -14.07 41.57
C THR A 12 17.12 -14.01 40.14
N LEU A 13 18.42 -14.24 39.97
CA LEU A 13 19.05 -14.29 38.64
C LEU A 13 18.41 -15.39 37.76
N MET A 14 18.08 -16.53 38.37
CA MET A 14 17.41 -17.64 37.71
C MET A 14 16.01 -17.27 37.20
N GLU A 15 15.27 -16.48 37.98
CA GLU A 15 13.93 -16.02 37.59
C GLU A 15 14.00 -15.10 36.37
N MET A 16 15.00 -14.23 36.30
CA MET A 16 15.24 -13.42 35.10
C MET A 16 15.69 -14.26 33.89
N MET A 17 16.50 -15.29 34.07
CA MET A 17 16.89 -16.17 32.96
C MET A 17 15.68 -16.89 32.35
N LEU A 18 14.76 -17.37 33.19
CA LEU A 18 13.54 -18.01 32.71
C LEU A 18 12.62 -17.02 31.98
N VAL A 19 12.41 -15.83 32.56
CA VAL A 19 11.56 -14.79 31.97
C VAL A 19 12.09 -14.35 30.59
N LEU A 20 13.39 -14.11 30.48
CA LEU A 20 14.02 -13.73 29.20
C LEU A 20 13.94 -14.85 28.16
N ALA A 21 14.07 -16.12 28.58
CA ALA A 21 13.92 -17.26 27.68
C ALA A 21 12.51 -17.32 27.07
N ILE A 22 11.46 -17.11 27.87
CA ILE A 22 10.08 -17.07 27.38
C ILE A 22 9.85 -15.86 26.47
N LEU A 23 10.36 -14.68 26.85
CA LEU A 23 10.24 -13.46 26.05
C LEU A 23 10.90 -13.60 24.67
N ALA A 24 12.06 -14.26 24.59
CA ALA A 24 12.73 -14.49 23.31
C ALA A 24 11.88 -15.33 22.35
N ILE A 25 11.23 -16.38 22.86
CA ILE A 25 10.33 -17.25 22.07
C ILE A 25 9.12 -16.45 21.57
N VAL A 26 8.48 -15.67 22.44
CA VAL A 26 7.33 -14.84 22.06
C VAL A 26 7.73 -13.78 21.03
N ALA A 27 8.85 -13.08 21.24
CA ALA A 27 9.34 -12.03 20.35
C ALA A 27 9.64 -12.57 18.94
N ALA A 28 10.19 -13.79 18.84
CA ALA A 28 10.50 -14.43 17.56
C ALA A 28 9.25 -14.61 16.67
N ILE A 29 8.08 -14.86 17.27
CA ILE A 29 6.82 -15.04 16.54
C ILE A 29 6.09 -13.70 16.36
N ALA A 30 6.08 -12.87 17.41
CA ALA A 30 5.35 -11.61 17.43
C ALA A 30 5.93 -10.58 16.44
N TRP A 31 7.26 -10.50 16.32
CA TRP A 31 7.92 -9.50 15.46
C TRP A 31 7.55 -9.60 13.97
N PRO A 32 7.73 -10.75 13.28
CA PRO A 32 7.35 -10.85 11.85
C PRO A 32 5.84 -10.68 11.64
N SER A 33 5.02 -11.16 12.58
CA SER A 33 3.56 -10.99 12.52
C SER A 33 3.16 -9.51 12.55
N TYR A 34 3.74 -8.74 13.47
CA TYR A 34 3.48 -7.30 13.58
C TYR A 34 3.90 -6.55 12.31
N GLN A 35 5.07 -6.86 11.74
CA GLN A 35 5.53 -6.25 10.49
C GLN A 35 4.58 -6.53 9.33
N ASN A 36 4.10 -7.78 9.21
CA ASN A 36 3.11 -8.13 8.20
C ASN A 36 1.80 -7.39 8.40
N HIS A 37 1.32 -7.26 9.64
CA HIS A 37 0.10 -6.51 9.94
C HIS A 37 0.21 -5.04 9.52
N VAL A 38 1.30 -4.36 9.91
CA VAL A 38 1.54 -2.97 9.52
C VAL A 38 1.58 -2.81 8.00
N ARG A 39 2.28 -3.72 7.29
CA ARG A 39 2.32 -3.71 5.82
C ARG A 39 0.93 -3.86 5.19
N GLN A 40 0.09 -4.75 5.72
CA GLN A 40 -1.28 -4.92 5.22
C GLN A 40 -2.15 -3.68 5.51
N THR A 41 -1.99 -3.05 6.67
CA THR A 41 -2.70 -1.80 6.99
C THR A 41 -2.34 -0.68 6.02
N ARG A 42 -1.05 -0.52 5.68
CA ARG A 42 -0.60 0.47 4.67
C ARG A 42 -1.17 0.18 3.29
N LEU A 43 -1.25 -1.09 2.89
CA LEU A 43 -1.88 -1.49 1.63
C LEU A 43 -3.39 -1.19 1.63
N ASN A 44 -4.07 -1.42 2.75
CA ASN A 44 -5.49 -1.11 2.89
C ASN A 44 -5.78 0.39 2.81
N GLU A 45 -4.89 1.23 3.35
CA GLU A 45 -4.96 2.69 3.21
C GLU A 45 -4.77 3.12 1.76
N ALA A 46 -3.81 2.55 1.04
CA ALA A 46 -3.65 2.79 -0.40
C ALA A 46 -4.90 2.33 -1.19
N LYS A 47 -5.46 1.17 -0.85
CA LYS A 47 -6.70 0.66 -1.45
C LYS A 47 -7.87 1.63 -1.23
N SER A 48 -8.08 2.13 -0.01
CA SER A 48 -9.18 3.07 0.26
C SER A 48 -8.99 4.39 -0.50
N ALA A 49 -7.76 4.90 -0.61
CA ALA A 49 -7.44 6.06 -1.41
C ALA A 49 -7.72 5.82 -2.92
N LEU A 50 -7.38 4.64 -3.45
CA LEU A 50 -7.70 4.26 -4.84
C LEU A 50 -9.22 4.17 -5.06
N LEU A 51 -9.99 3.67 -4.09
CA LEU A 51 -11.46 3.61 -4.18
C LEU A 51 -12.13 4.99 -4.12
N ASN A 52 -11.56 5.93 -3.37
CA ASN A 52 -12.05 7.31 -3.39
C ASN A 52 -11.77 7.96 -4.76
N ASN A 53 -10.59 7.68 -5.33
CA ASN A 53 -10.24 8.12 -6.67
C ASN A 53 -11.12 7.48 -7.76
N SER A 54 -11.47 6.19 -7.65
CA SER A 54 -12.37 5.53 -8.62
C SER A 54 -13.75 6.18 -8.64
N GLN A 55 -14.31 6.48 -7.46
CA GLN A 55 -15.58 7.21 -7.35
C GLN A 55 -15.50 8.61 -7.99
N ALA A 56 -14.39 9.33 -7.83
CA ALA A 56 -14.19 10.63 -8.46
C ALA A 56 -14.11 10.51 -9.99
N LEU A 57 -13.43 9.48 -10.49
CA LEU A 57 -13.35 9.19 -11.92
C LEU A 57 -14.71 8.83 -12.52
N GLU A 58 -15.51 8.01 -11.82
CA GLU A 58 -16.87 7.66 -12.24
C GLU A 58 -17.76 8.89 -12.35
N ARG A 59 -17.73 9.79 -11.36
CA ARG A 59 -18.47 11.06 -11.42
C ARG A 59 -18.06 11.92 -12.61
N PHE A 60 -16.76 12.01 -12.88
CA PHE A 60 -16.24 12.75 -14.02
C PHE A 60 -16.67 12.12 -15.35
N TYR A 61 -16.66 10.79 -15.43
CA TYR A 61 -17.13 10.05 -16.59
C TYR A 61 -18.63 10.25 -16.83
N SER A 62 -19.47 10.26 -15.80
CA SER A 62 -20.90 10.56 -15.94
C SER A 62 -21.18 11.93 -16.55
N GLN A 63 -20.28 12.90 -16.35
CA GLN A 63 -20.44 14.27 -16.87
C GLN A 63 -19.81 14.46 -18.25
N ASN A 64 -18.69 13.79 -18.54
CA ASN A 64 -17.86 14.07 -19.73
C ASN A 64 -17.82 12.90 -20.73
N HIS A 65 -18.29 11.72 -20.34
CA HIS A 65 -18.19 10.44 -21.09
C HIS A 65 -16.75 10.04 -21.46
N ARG A 66 -15.76 10.53 -20.71
CA ARG A 66 -14.33 10.26 -20.88
C ARG A 66 -13.61 10.39 -19.56
N PHE A 67 -12.50 9.65 -19.38
CA PHE A 67 -11.61 9.78 -18.22
C PHE A 67 -10.44 10.76 -18.43
N LYS A 68 -10.24 11.21 -19.67
CA LYS A 68 -9.19 12.18 -20.04
C LYS A 68 -9.75 13.60 -19.99
N THR A 69 -8.94 14.54 -19.51
CA THR A 69 -9.25 15.97 -19.61
C THR A 69 -8.98 16.48 -21.01
N ASN A 70 -7.83 16.10 -21.57
CA ASN A 70 -7.37 16.42 -22.92
C ASN A 70 -6.74 15.18 -23.58
N SER A 71 -6.42 15.26 -24.87
CA SER A 71 -5.80 14.14 -25.62
C SER A 71 -4.46 13.64 -25.06
N THR A 72 -3.81 14.41 -24.18
CA THR A 72 -2.49 14.12 -23.61
C THR A 72 -2.49 14.00 -22.08
N THR A 73 -3.63 14.17 -21.42
CA THR A 73 -3.65 14.32 -19.96
C THR A 73 -4.88 13.66 -19.36
N TRP A 74 -4.66 12.88 -18.30
CA TRP A 74 -5.72 12.30 -17.50
C TRP A 74 -6.43 13.34 -16.63
N MET A 75 -7.61 13.00 -16.10
CA MET A 75 -8.19 13.78 -15.02
C MET A 75 -7.26 13.81 -13.79
N PRO A 76 -7.08 14.97 -13.14
CA PRO A 76 -6.36 15.03 -11.87
C PRO A 76 -7.12 14.25 -10.78
N LEU A 77 -6.40 13.39 -10.07
CA LEU A 77 -6.96 12.62 -8.96
C LEU A 77 -7.09 13.52 -7.71
N PRO A 78 -8.17 13.40 -6.92
CA PRO A 78 -8.27 14.13 -5.66
C PRO A 78 -7.23 13.69 -4.63
N ILE A 79 -6.82 12.41 -4.67
CA ILE A 79 -5.76 11.86 -3.81
C ILE A 79 -4.62 11.36 -4.70
N THR A 80 -3.49 12.06 -4.73
CA THR A 80 -2.32 11.68 -5.53
C THR A 80 -1.28 10.90 -4.74
N GLU A 81 -1.34 10.95 -3.42
CA GLU A 81 -0.40 10.31 -2.51
C GLU A 81 -1.04 10.03 -1.15
N THR A 82 -0.50 9.02 -0.47
CA THR A 82 -0.74 8.70 0.94
C THR A 82 0.58 8.74 1.69
N ALA A 83 0.59 8.37 2.97
CA ALA A 83 1.82 8.37 3.78
C ALA A 83 2.94 7.46 3.20
N HIS A 84 2.58 6.43 2.42
CA HIS A 84 3.54 5.42 1.96
C HIS A 84 3.46 5.10 0.46
N PHE A 85 2.42 5.56 -0.23
CA PHE A 85 2.19 5.26 -1.65
C PHE A 85 1.92 6.52 -2.46
N CYS A 86 2.36 6.54 -3.70
CA CYS A 86 1.89 7.47 -4.71
C CYS A 86 0.87 6.77 -5.62
N LEU A 87 -0.17 7.51 -6.01
CA LEU A 87 -1.30 7.01 -6.77
C LEU A 87 -1.36 7.73 -8.11
N ARG A 88 -1.36 6.97 -9.20
CA ARG A 88 -1.49 7.53 -10.56
C ARG A 88 -2.30 6.58 -11.45
N LEU A 89 -2.80 7.13 -12.55
CA LEU A 89 -3.39 6.32 -13.61
C LEU A 89 -2.31 5.55 -14.36
N GLN A 90 -2.64 4.33 -14.79
CA GLN A 90 -1.77 3.50 -15.60
C GLN A 90 -2.04 3.75 -17.08
N GLY A 91 -0.96 3.88 -17.86
CA GLY A 91 -1.01 4.05 -19.31
C GLY A 91 -0.88 5.50 -19.77
N ASN A 92 -0.28 5.68 -20.93
CA ASN A 92 -0.16 6.98 -21.58
C ASN A 92 -1.53 7.37 -22.19
N PRO A 93 -2.09 8.56 -21.85
CA PRO A 93 -3.36 9.02 -22.42
C PRO A 93 -3.24 9.39 -23.91
N ARG A 94 -2.02 9.65 -24.41
CA ARG A 94 -1.78 10.02 -25.80
C ARG A 94 -1.87 8.79 -26.71
N GLY A 95 -2.83 8.80 -27.63
CA GLY A 95 -3.01 7.72 -28.62
C GLY A 95 -3.72 6.47 -28.09
N THR A 96 -4.29 6.53 -26.88
CA THR A 96 -5.17 5.46 -26.38
C THR A 96 -6.60 5.68 -26.86
N ASN A 97 -7.20 4.65 -27.47
CA ASN A 97 -8.62 4.60 -27.82
C ASN A 97 -9.49 4.21 -26.60
N SER A 98 -8.87 4.00 -25.44
CA SER A 98 -9.52 3.59 -24.21
C SER A 98 -10.09 4.79 -23.45
N ASP A 99 -11.05 5.50 -24.05
CA ASP A 99 -11.71 6.65 -23.41
C ASP A 99 -12.63 6.23 -22.25
N SER A 100 -13.02 4.95 -22.23
CA SER A 100 -13.94 4.33 -21.29
C SER A 100 -13.29 3.36 -20.31
N ILE A 101 -11.96 3.14 -20.35
CA ILE A 101 -11.29 2.18 -19.47
C ILE A 101 -10.13 2.85 -18.76
N TYR A 102 -10.04 2.63 -17.46
CA TYR A 102 -8.90 3.08 -16.66
C TYR A 102 -8.41 1.98 -15.71
N THR A 103 -7.14 2.10 -15.33
CA THR A 103 -6.57 1.34 -14.22
C THR A 103 -5.84 2.33 -13.33
N LEU A 104 -6.23 2.40 -12.07
CA LEU A 104 -5.49 3.11 -11.04
C LEU A 104 -4.41 2.20 -10.49
N LYS A 105 -3.23 2.76 -10.22
CA LYS A 105 -2.09 2.04 -9.67
C LYS A 105 -1.50 2.82 -8.51
N ALA A 106 -1.28 2.14 -7.39
CA ALA A 106 -0.55 2.65 -6.22
C ALA A 106 0.81 1.97 -6.13
N VAL A 107 1.87 2.78 -6.04
CA VAL A 107 3.26 2.33 -5.92
C VAL A 107 3.85 2.88 -4.63
N ALA A 108 4.60 2.07 -3.89
CA ALA A 108 5.23 2.52 -2.66
C ALA A 108 6.38 3.50 -2.95
N PHE A 109 6.59 4.49 -2.07
CA PHE A 109 7.76 5.37 -2.15
C PHE A 109 9.08 4.59 -1.94
N ASN A 110 9.07 3.66 -0.99
CA ASN A 110 10.23 2.84 -0.63
C ASN A 110 10.00 1.37 -1.04
N PRO A 111 10.44 0.97 -2.25
CA PRO A 111 10.20 -0.38 -2.76
C PRO A 111 10.98 -1.47 -2.01
N GLU A 112 12.05 -1.12 -1.30
CA GLU A 112 12.77 -2.06 -0.44
C GLU A 112 11.93 -2.49 0.78
N GLN A 113 11.14 -1.56 1.32
CA GLN A 113 10.28 -1.84 2.47
C GLN A 113 8.97 -2.49 2.03
N GLU A 114 8.45 -2.09 0.87
CA GLU A 114 7.19 -2.59 0.32
C GLU A 114 7.31 -2.70 -1.21
N PRO A 115 7.74 -3.86 -1.73
CA PRO A 115 7.90 -4.06 -3.18
C PRO A 115 6.57 -4.28 -3.91
N ARG A 116 5.52 -4.59 -3.15
CA ARG A 116 4.20 -4.89 -3.69
C ARG A 116 3.51 -3.61 -4.14
N ILE A 117 2.70 -3.73 -5.19
CA ILE A 117 1.87 -2.65 -5.72
C ILE A 117 0.41 -3.07 -5.75
N ILE A 118 -0.49 -2.08 -5.71
CA ILE A 118 -1.94 -2.33 -5.84
C ILE A 118 -2.44 -1.66 -7.11
N LYS A 119 -3.31 -2.35 -7.82
CA LYS A 119 -4.05 -1.84 -8.97
C LYS A 119 -5.54 -2.01 -8.74
N ILE A 120 -6.31 -1.02 -9.14
CA ILE A 120 -7.77 -1.10 -9.20
C ILE A 120 -8.18 -0.79 -10.63
N SER A 121 -8.94 -1.69 -11.21
CA SER A 121 -9.54 -1.51 -12.53
C SER A 121 -10.92 -0.84 -12.39
N GLN A 122 -11.47 -0.36 -13.51
CA GLN A 122 -12.79 0.28 -13.58
C GLN A 122 -13.95 -0.55 -13.01
N ASP A 123 -13.80 -1.87 -13.00
CA ASP A 123 -14.75 -2.85 -12.46
C ASP A 123 -14.56 -3.08 -10.95
N LEU A 124 -13.75 -2.24 -10.30
CA LEU A 124 -13.38 -2.33 -8.88
C LEU A 124 -12.63 -3.63 -8.54
N THR A 125 -12.14 -4.36 -9.54
CA THR A 125 -11.26 -5.51 -9.32
C THR A 125 -9.91 -5.03 -8.80
N VAL A 126 -9.55 -5.53 -7.61
CA VAL A 126 -8.29 -5.21 -6.93
C VAL A 126 -7.26 -6.29 -7.27
N MET A 127 -6.18 -5.86 -7.90
CA MET A 127 -5.02 -6.70 -8.19
C MET A 127 -3.83 -6.24 -7.37
N VAL A 128 -3.13 -7.18 -6.75
CA VAL A 128 -1.86 -6.92 -6.06
C VAL A 128 -0.76 -7.65 -6.82
N CYS A 129 0.33 -6.95 -7.12
CA CYS A 129 1.51 -7.56 -7.75
C CYS A 129 2.68 -7.55 -6.77
N GLU A 130 3.44 -8.64 -6.73
CA GLU A 130 4.55 -8.78 -5.78
C GLU A 130 5.80 -7.97 -6.16
N GLU A 131 5.96 -7.67 -7.44
CA GLU A 131 7.13 -6.96 -7.96
C GLU A 131 6.72 -6.01 -9.10
N SER A 132 7.28 -4.81 -9.08
CA SER A 132 7.09 -3.78 -10.11
C SER A 132 8.35 -2.95 -10.30
N SER A 133 8.66 -2.59 -11.55
CA SER A 133 9.70 -1.60 -11.85
C SER A 133 9.21 -0.16 -11.87
N SER A 134 7.90 0.09 -11.71
CA SER A 134 7.37 1.46 -11.64
C SER A 134 7.79 2.16 -10.35
N ARG A 135 8.05 3.47 -10.42
CA ARG A 135 8.54 4.27 -9.29
C ARG A 135 7.79 5.60 -9.15
N CYS A 136 7.60 6.05 -7.91
CA CYS A 136 7.01 7.37 -7.64
C CYS A 136 7.85 8.55 -8.14
N SER A 137 9.17 8.34 -8.28
CA SER A 137 10.12 9.33 -8.80
C SER A 137 10.06 9.54 -10.31
N GLU A 138 9.24 8.77 -11.04
CA GLU A 138 8.99 9.03 -12.46
C GLU A 138 8.38 10.44 -12.64
N SER A 139 8.90 11.21 -13.60
CA SER A 139 8.44 12.58 -13.88
C SER A 139 7.09 12.64 -14.60
N THR A 140 6.58 11.50 -15.08
CA THR A 140 5.29 11.42 -15.77
C THR A 140 4.13 11.36 -14.77
N PRO A 141 2.99 12.03 -15.06
CA PRO A 141 1.80 11.99 -14.20
C PRO A 141 1.01 10.67 -14.28
N PHE A 142 1.53 9.68 -15.00
CA PHE A 142 0.97 8.34 -15.18
C PHE A 142 2.08 7.31 -15.11
N PHE A 143 1.73 6.08 -14.76
CA PHE A 143 2.65 4.95 -14.82
C PHE A 143 2.66 4.32 -16.20
N THR A 144 3.85 4.09 -16.74
CA THR A 144 4.04 3.32 -17.95
C THR A 144 4.29 1.85 -17.61
N GLY A 145 3.95 0.95 -18.55
CA GLY A 145 4.07 -0.49 -18.34
C GLY A 145 2.80 -1.13 -17.79
N GLY A 146 2.41 -2.23 -18.42
CA GLY A 146 1.33 -3.12 -17.97
C GLY A 146 1.92 -4.40 -17.38
N SER A 147 1.55 -5.55 -17.96
CA SER A 147 1.95 -6.87 -17.47
C SER A 147 3.45 -7.21 -17.65
N SER A 148 4.18 -6.46 -18.48
CA SER A 148 5.64 -6.67 -18.66
C SER A 148 6.47 -6.08 -17.51
N VAL A 149 5.93 -5.07 -16.83
CA VAL A 149 6.60 -4.36 -15.73
C VAL A 149 6.17 -4.90 -14.37
N ASP A 150 4.92 -5.35 -14.29
CA ASP A 150 4.31 -5.82 -13.05
C ASP A 150 4.23 -7.34 -13.05
N LYS A 151 4.98 -7.98 -12.14
CA LYS A 151 5.11 -9.44 -12.07
C LYS A 151 4.32 -10.01 -10.90
N ARG A 152 3.91 -11.27 -11.05
CA ARG A 152 3.19 -12.04 -10.02
C ARG A 152 1.95 -11.30 -9.50
N CYS A 153 1.15 -10.79 -10.43
CA CYS A 153 -0.11 -10.14 -10.10
C CYS A 153 -1.18 -11.19 -9.77
N LYS A 154 -1.86 -10.99 -8.64
CA LYS A 154 -2.98 -11.81 -8.18
C LYS A 154 -4.18 -10.92 -7.90
N ILE A 155 -5.37 -11.35 -8.34
CA ILE A 155 -6.63 -10.72 -7.95
C ILE A 155 -6.89 -11.07 -6.49
N ILE A 156 -7.02 -10.06 -5.64
CA ILE A 156 -7.27 -10.22 -4.20
C ILE A 156 -8.78 -10.21 -3.90
N GLY A 157 -9.56 -9.58 -4.78
CA GLY A 157 -11.02 -9.53 -4.70
C GLY A 157 -11.58 -8.35 -5.49
N THR A 158 -12.89 -8.24 -5.51
CA THR A 158 -13.62 -7.05 -5.96
C THR A 158 -13.91 -6.18 -4.74
N ALA A 159 -13.63 -4.88 -4.83
CA ALA A 159 -13.91 -3.94 -3.74
C ALA A 159 -15.40 -3.63 -3.61
#